data_AF-A0A0V0Q4P5-F1
#
_entry.id   AF-A0A0V0Q4P5-F1
#
_cell.length_a   1.000
_cell.length_b   1.000
_cell.length_c   1.000
_cell.angle_alpha   90.00
_cell.angle_beta   90.00
_cell.angle_gamma   90.00
#
_symmetry.space_group_name_H-M   'P 1'
#
loop_
_entity.id
_entity.type
_entity.pdbx_description
1 polymer ?
#
loop_
_entity_poly.entity_id
_entity_poly.type
_entity_poly.pdbx_seq_one_letter_code
_entity_poly.pdbx_strand_id
1 'polypeptide(L)'
;MIVCGLRPQNYASLTQQEKSQFLRFNDLRGTAVTLLAEAGCEVPQIASITGHTLQSATRILEKYMAMTPALSRAAIQAFESSPATAFANRPPEEGAEQ
;
A
#
# COMPACT_ATOMS: atom_id res chain seq x y z
N MET A 1 -11.12 -21.13 -19.96
CA MET A 1 -9.86 -20.61 -19.40
C MET A 1 -10.23 -19.52 -18.39
N ILE A 2 -10.03 -19.73 -17.09
CA ILE A 2 -10.35 -18.72 -16.07
C ILE A 2 -9.24 -17.67 -16.11
N VAL A 3 -9.61 -16.43 -16.44
CA VAL A 3 -8.68 -15.30 -16.56
C VAL A 3 -8.16 -14.94 -15.17
N CYS A 4 -6.84 -14.73 -15.06
CA CYS A 4 -6.18 -14.30 -13.83
C CYS A 4 -6.83 -13.01 -13.29
N GLY A 5 -7.31 -13.01 -12.05
CA GLY A 5 -7.87 -11.84 -11.38
C GLY A 5 -9.39 -11.65 -11.49
N LEU A 6 -10.08 -12.40 -12.37
CA LEU A 6 -11.55 -12.40 -12.42
C LEU A 6 -12.10 -13.56 -11.58
N ARG A 7 -12.75 -13.21 -10.47
CA ARG A 7 -13.52 -14.16 -9.67
C ARG A 7 -14.91 -14.36 -10.32
N PRO A 8 -15.50 -15.57 -10.26
CA PRO A 8 -16.85 -15.79 -10.76
C PRO A 8 -17.87 -14.96 -9.96
N GLN A 9 -19.01 -14.63 -10.56
CA GLN A 9 -20.03 -13.76 -9.91
C GLN A 9 -20.52 -14.31 -8.56
N ASN A 10 -20.55 -15.64 -8.41
CA ASN A 10 -20.93 -16.32 -7.17
C ASN A 10 -19.75 -16.56 -6.20
N TYR A 11 -18.59 -15.93 -6.41
CA TYR A 11 -17.39 -16.23 -5.60
C TYR A 11 -17.61 -16.00 -4.10
N ALA A 12 -18.43 -15.03 -3.71
CA ALA A 12 -18.74 -14.75 -2.31
C ALA A 12 -19.41 -15.94 -1.60
N SER A 13 -20.31 -16.65 -2.30
CA SER A 13 -21.09 -17.78 -1.76
C SER A 13 -20.35 -19.11 -1.80
N LEU A 14 -19.17 -19.19 -2.42
CA LEU A 14 -18.37 -20.41 -2.46
C LEU A 14 -17.77 -20.74 -1.09
N THR A 15 -17.61 -22.04 -0.82
CA THR A 15 -16.85 -22.54 0.33
C THR A 15 -15.36 -22.20 0.20
N GLN A 16 -14.61 -22.29 1.31
CA GLN A 16 -13.17 -22.00 1.29
C GLN A 16 -12.38 -22.97 0.40
N GLN A 17 -12.77 -24.25 0.34
CA GLN A 17 -12.14 -25.24 -0.53
C GLN A 17 -12.35 -24.90 -2.01
N GLU A 18 -13.56 -24.51 -2.40
CA GLU A 18 -13.84 -24.07 -3.77
C GLU A 18 -13.09 -22.78 -4.11
N LYS A 19 -13.05 -21.79 -3.20
CA LYS A 19 -12.29 -20.54 -3.38
C LYS A 19 -10.81 -20.79 -3.62
N SER A 20 -10.23 -21.79 -2.95
CA SER A 20 -8.81 -22.14 -3.08
C SER A 20 -8.42 -22.55 -4.50
N GLN A 21 -9.35 -23.11 -5.29
CA GLN A 21 -9.13 -23.49 -6.69
C GLN A 21 -8.89 -22.27 -7.61
N PHE A 22 -9.27 -21.07 -7.16
CA PHE A 22 -9.07 -19.80 -7.88
C PHE A 22 -7.82 -19.04 -7.42
N LEU A 23 -7.08 -19.56 -6.43
CA LEU A 23 -5.81 -18.99 -5.97
C LEU A 23 -4.67 -19.47 -6.86
N ARG A 24 -3.74 -18.57 -7.17
CA ARG A 24 -2.54 -18.86 -7.96
C ARG A 24 -1.29 -18.60 -7.13
N PHE A 25 -0.20 -19.29 -7.45
CA PHE A 25 1.08 -19.14 -6.74
C PHE A 25 1.58 -17.69 -6.66
N ASN A 26 1.28 -16.87 -7.67
CA ASN A 26 1.66 -15.47 -7.72
C ASN A 26 0.75 -14.55 -6.88
N ASP A 27 -0.42 -15.00 -6.42
CA ASP A 27 -1.31 -14.22 -5.55
C ASP A 27 -0.63 -13.95 -4.21
N LEU A 28 0.05 -14.97 -3.65
CA LEU A 28 0.78 -14.84 -2.37
C LEU A 28 1.88 -13.79 -2.42
N ARG A 29 2.57 -13.64 -3.57
CA ARG A 29 3.58 -12.59 -3.75
C ARG A 29 2.95 -11.20 -3.74
N GLY A 30 1.85 -11.01 -4.47
CA GLY A 30 1.10 -9.76 -4.46
C GLY A 30 0.66 -9.40 -3.05
N THR A 31 0.02 -10.35 -2.35
CA THR A 31 -0.43 -10.18 -0.96
C THR A 31 0.72 -9.84 -0.02
N ALA A 32 1.85 -10.55 -0.09
CA ALA A 32 2.99 -10.26 0.79
C ALA A 32 3.56 -8.86 0.55
N VAL A 33 3.73 -8.45 -0.72
CA VAL A 33 4.25 -7.13 -1.08
C VAL A 33 3.30 -6.01 -0.64
N THR A 34 1.99 -6.16 -0.84
CA THR A 34 1.02 -5.14 -0.42
C THR A 34 0.92 -5.03 1.11
N LEU A 35 0.91 -6.15 1.84
CA LEU A 35 0.84 -6.12 3.30
C LEU A 35 2.09 -5.50 3.93
N LEU A 36 3.28 -5.73 3.37
CA LEU A 36 4.50 -5.07 3.84
C LEU A 36 4.45 -3.56 3.59
N ALA A 37 3.93 -3.13 2.44
CA ALA A 37 3.75 -1.70 2.16
C ALA A 37 2.71 -1.05 3.09
N GLU A 38 1.60 -1.74 3.37
CA GLU A 38 0.61 -1.27 4.36
C GLU A 38 1.16 -1.18 5.78
N ALA A 39 2.13 -2.05 6.13
CA ALA A 39 2.87 -1.97 7.39
C ALA A 39 3.89 -0.82 7.43
N GLY A 40 4.01 -0.01 6.39
CA GLY A 40 4.93 1.12 6.30
C GLY A 40 6.36 0.74 5.90
N CYS A 41 6.59 -0.47 5.36
CA CYS A 41 7.90 -0.83 4.82
C CYS A 41 8.16 -0.11 3.50
N GLU A 42 9.37 0.43 3.36
CA GLU A 42 9.87 1.05 2.13
C GLU A 42 10.20 -0.02 1.07
N VAL A 43 10.13 0.36 -0.21
CA VAL A 43 10.37 -0.57 -1.34
C VAL A 43 11.69 -1.36 -1.22
N PRO A 44 12.83 -0.77 -0.78
CA PRO A 44 14.05 -1.54 -0.56
C PRO A 44 13.93 -2.59 0.55
N GLN A 45 13.19 -2.30 1.62
CA GLN A 45 12.94 -3.25 2.72
C GLN A 45 12.08 -4.40 2.21
N ILE A 46 11.01 -4.10 1.46
CA ILE A 46 10.15 -5.10 0.82
C ILE A 46 10.95 -5.99 -0.13
N ALA A 47 11.79 -5.38 -0.97
CA ALA A 47 12.66 -6.10 -1.91
C ALA A 47 13.63 -7.05 -1.19
N SER A 48 14.20 -6.61 -0.05
CA SER A 48 15.12 -7.43 0.75
C SER A 48 14.45 -8.68 1.33
N ILE A 49 13.18 -8.59 1.75
CA ILE A 49 12.41 -9.71 2.31
C ILE A 49 11.91 -10.65 1.20
N THR A 50 11.41 -10.07 0.11
CA THR A 50 10.72 -10.83 -0.95
C THR A 50 11.65 -11.35 -2.06
N GLY A 51 12.92 -10.94 -2.05
CA GLY A 51 13.91 -11.29 -3.07
C GLY A 51 13.63 -10.69 -4.45
N HIS A 52 12.86 -9.60 -4.51
CA HIS A 52 12.56 -8.91 -5.77
C HIS A 52 13.60 -7.84 -6.04
N THR A 53 13.80 -7.52 -7.32
CA THR A 53 14.41 -6.24 -7.70
C THR A 53 13.50 -5.09 -7.25
N LEU A 54 14.06 -3.90 -7.01
CA LEU A 54 13.29 -2.68 -6.69
C LEU A 54 12.18 -2.44 -7.74
N GLN A 55 12.53 -2.50 -9.04
CA GLN A 55 11.59 -2.30 -10.14
C GLN A 55 10.42 -3.30 -10.10
N SER A 56 10.71 -4.59 -9.87
CA SER A 56 9.68 -5.62 -9.77
C SER A 56 8.78 -5.43 -8.56
N ALA A 57 9.31 -5.00 -7.41
CA ALA A 57 8.49 -4.73 -6.23
C ALA A 57 7.55 -3.55 -6.49
N THR A 58 8.05 -2.46 -7.06
CA THR A 58 7.24 -1.30 -7.47
C THR A 58 6.13 -1.70 -8.45
N ARG A 59 6.44 -2.48 -9.49
CA ARG A 59 5.44 -2.93 -10.46
C ARG A 59 4.33 -3.80 -9.85
N ILE A 60 4.65 -4.58 -8.83
CA ILE A 60 3.64 -5.36 -8.09
C ILE A 60 2.75 -4.43 -7.28
N LEU A 61 3.33 -3.43 -6.59
CA LEU A 61 2.56 -2.42 -5.88
C LEU A 61 1.63 -1.65 -6.82
N GLU A 62 2.12 -1.18 -7.97
CA GLU A 62 1.29 -0.51 -8.98
C GLU A 62 0.10 -1.35 -9.44
N LYS A 63 0.27 -2.67 -9.51
CA LYS A 63 -0.77 -3.58 -10.01
C LYS A 63 -1.80 -3.96 -8.94
N TYR A 64 -1.37 -4.13 -7.69
CA TYR A 64 -2.19 -4.79 -6.65
C TYR A 64 -2.49 -3.91 -5.44
N MET A 65 -1.72 -2.83 -5.22
CA MET A 65 -1.93 -1.94 -4.08
C MET A 65 -3.19 -1.11 -4.29
N ALA A 66 -4.12 -1.19 -3.35
CA ALA A 66 -5.26 -0.29 -3.32
C ALA A 66 -4.87 1.02 -2.64
N MET A 67 -5.17 2.15 -3.27
CA MET A 67 -5.01 3.48 -2.65
C MET A 67 -6.15 3.75 -1.68
N THR A 68 -6.08 3.11 -0.51
CA THR A 68 -7.16 3.15 0.48
C THR A 68 -7.19 4.48 1.25
N PRO A 69 -8.35 4.90 1.76
CA PRO A 69 -8.43 6.08 2.63
C PRO A 69 -7.57 5.97 3.89
N ALA A 70 -7.32 4.75 4.38
CA ALA A 70 -6.45 4.51 5.53
C ALA A 70 -5.00 4.89 5.21
N LEU A 71 -4.50 4.48 4.03
CA LEU A 71 -3.17 4.85 3.54
C LEU A 71 -3.03 6.37 3.39
N SER A 72 -4.04 7.03 2.80
CA SER A 72 -4.05 8.49 2.68
C SER A 72 -4.00 9.20 4.05
N ARG A 73 -4.79 8.74 5.02
CA ARG A 73 -4.78 9.32 6.38
C ARG A 73 -3.44 9.13 7.07
N ALA A 74 -2.84 7.94 6.97
CA ALA A 74 -1.53 7.67 7.55
C ALA A 74 -0.45 8.58 6.93
N ALA A 75 -0.49 8.79 5.62
CA ALA A 75 0.43 9.71 4.93
C ALA A 75 0.27 11.17 5.41
N ILE A 76 -0.97 11.65 5.55
CA ILE A 76 -1.23 13.01 6.09
C ILE A 76 -0.75 13.12 7.53
N GLN A 77 -1.03 12.14 8.38
CA GLN A 77 -0.56 12.15 9.77
C GLN A 77 0.97 12.18 9.86
N ALA A 78 1.66 11.39 9.03
CA ALA A 78 3.12 11.42 8.95
C ALA A 78 3.65 12.78 8.46
N PHE A 79 2.96 13.41 7.52
CA PHE A 79 3.29 14.75 7.04
C PHE A 79 3.10 15.83 8.11
N GLU A 80 1.96 15.84 8.81
CA GLU A 80 1.64 16.80 9.87
C GLU A 80 2.57 16.68 11.08
N SER A 81 3.03 15.47 11.39
CA SER A 81 3.98 15.21 12.49
C SER A 81 5.45 15.43 12.12
N SER A 82 5.76 15.69 10.83
CA SER A 82 7.14 15.85 10.38
C SER A 82 7.74 17.18 10.85
N PRO A 83 8.92 17.20 11.50
CA PRO A 83 9.58 18.44 11.91
C PRO A 83 9.96 19.34 10.72
N ALA A 84 10.04 18.80 9.50
CA ALA A 84 10.30 19.59 8.30
C ALA A 84 9.16 20.57 7.96
N THR A 85 7.94 20.33 8.43
CA THR A 85 6.79 21.24 8.20
C THR A 85 6.68 22.33 9.27
N ALA A 86 7.51 22.30 10.31
CA ALA A 86 7.45 23.26 11.42
C ALA A 86 7.57 24.72 10.95
N PHE A 87 8.30 24.99 9.87
CA PHE A 87 8.44 26.34 9.31
C PHE A 87 7.10 26.93 8.87
N ALA A 88 6.19 26.09 8.35
CA ALA A 88 4.91 26.47 7.76
C ALA A 88 3.82 26.69 8.82
N ASN A 89 4.00 26.12 10.01
CA ASN A 89 3.10 26.28 11.15
C ASN A 89 3.41 27.54 12.00
N ARG A 90 4.32 28.41 11.55
CA ARG A 90 4.62 29.66 12.25
C ARG A 90 3.53 30.68 11.97
N PRO A 91 2.90 31.28 13.00
CA PRO A 91 1.97 32.38 12.77
C PRO A 91 2.73 33.56 12.13
N PRO A 92 2.06 34.37 11.29
CA PRO A 92 2.62 35.64 10.85
C PRO A 92 2.93 36.48 12.10
N GLU A 93 4.09 37.15 12.12
CA GLU A 93 4.49 37.94 13.29
C GLU A 93 3.45 39.05 13.56
N GLU A 94 2.77 38.97 14.71
CA GLU A 94 1.93 40.05 15.21
C GLU A 94 2.84 41.17 15.73
N GLY A 95 2.82 42.33 15.05
CA GLY A 95 3.34 43.58 15.59
C GLY A 95 4.70 44.02 15.06
N ALA A 96 4.71 44.54 13.83
CA ALA A 96 5.64 45.60 13.42
C ALA A 96 4.88 46.92 13.30
N GLU A 97 4.29 47.37 14.40
CA GLU A 97 3.84 48.77 14.55
C GLU A 97 4.78 49.44 15.55
N GLN A 98 5.68 50.29 15.02
CA GLN A 98 6.46 51.29 15.73
C GLN A 98 6.05 52.67 15.20
#